data_AF-A0A7C6UVN4-F1
#
_entry.id   AF-A0A7C6UVN4-F1
#
_cell.length_a   1.000
_cell.length_b   1.000
_cell.length_c   1.000
_cell.angle_alpha   90.00
_cell.angle_beta   90.00
_cell.angle_gamma   90.00
#
_symmetry.space_group_name_H-M   'P 1'
#
loop_
_entity.id
_entity.type
_entity.pdbx_description
1 polymer ?
#
loop_
_entity_poly.entity_id
_entity_poly.type
_entity_poly.pdbx_seq_one_letter_code
_entity_poly.pdbx_strand_id
1 'polypeptide(L)'
;MASGYEYNYKVLVSKLADCDFEEAAARLGLKPPENGSITVRFLGRDYAIRSDGVFAEDGRPSDPNVRSILIHYVISQGICHISRQR
;
A
#
# COMPACT_ATOMS: atom_id res chain seq x y z
N MET A 1 -13.88 -20.40 -4.34
CA MET A 1 -12.92 -20.09 -5.43
C MET A 1 -12.39 -18.70 -5.14
N ALA A 2 -11.13 -18.57 -4.72
CA ALA A 2 -10.52 -17.26 -4.53
C ALA A 2 -10.37 -16.65 -5.93
N SER A 3 -11.09 -15.56 -6.18
CA SER A 3 -11.01 -14.83 -7.45
C SER A 3 -9.55 -14.43 -7.70
N GLY A 4 -9.07 -14.41 -8.96
CA GLY A 4 -7.69 -14.02 -9.28
C GLY A 4 -7.28 -12.65 -8.70
N TYR A 5 -8.27 -11.80 -8.39
CA TYR A 5 -8.10 -10.53 -7.68
C TYR A 5 -7.66 -10.70 -6.22
N GLU A 6 -8.19 -11.69 -5.49
CA GLU A 6 -7.77 -11.97 -4.12
C GLU A 6 -6.34 -12.53 -4.07
N TYR A 7 -5.95 -13.31 -5.07
CA TYR A 7 -4.57 -13.79 -5.20
C TYR A 7 -3.60 -12.64 -5.47
N ASN A 8 -3.93 -11.76 -6.42
CA ASN A 8 -3.12 -10.57 -6.70
C ASN A 8 -3.02 -9.66 -5.48
N TYR A 9 -4.11 -9.45 -4.75
CA TYR A 9 -4.08 -8.66 -3.52
C TYR A 9 -3.12 -9.25 -2.48
N LYS A 10 -3.15 -10.57 -2.26
CA LYS A 10 -2.21 -11.22 -1.32
C LYS A 10 -0.74 -11.05 -1.74
N VAL A 11 -0.43 -11.23 -3.02
CA VAL A 11 0.93 -11.03 -3.54
C VAL A 11 1.39 -9.58 -3.35
N LEU A 12 0.50 -8.63 -3.57
CA LEU A 12 0.76 -7.19 -3.38
C LEU A 12 0.96 -6.85 -1.90
N VAL A 13 0.16 -7.40 -0.99
CA VAL A 13 0.35 -7.22 0.45
C VAL A 13 1.68 -7.82 0.94
N SER A 14 2.07 -9.00 0.44
CA SER A 14 3.37 -9.57 0.80
C SER A 14 4.56 -8.69 0.36
N LYS A 15 4.40 -7.92 -0.72
CA LYS A 15 5.42 -6.94 -1.14
C LYS A 15 5.42 -5.70 -0.24
N LEU A 16 4.25 -5.26 0.24
CA LEU A 16 4.17 -4.17 1.22
C LEU A 16 4.89 -4.51 2.53
N ALA A 17 4.89 -5.78 2.94
CA ALA A 17 5.61 -6.21 4.13
C ALA A 17 7.14 -6.08 4.01
N ASP A 18 7.68 -6.07 2.78
CA ASP A 18 9.12 -5.87 2.49
C ASP A 18 9.44 -4.40 2.16
N CYS A 19 8.44 -3.49 2.21
CA CYS A 19 8.60 -2.10 1.81
C CYS A 19 9.22 -1.24 2.89
N ASP A 20 10.18 -0.41 2.49
CA ASP A 20 10.58 0.74 3.28
C ASP A 20 9.57 1.88 3.05
N PHE A 21 8.67 2.06 4.00
CA PHE A 21 7.61 3.08 3.90
C PHE A 21 8.16 4.51 4.03
N GLU A 22 9.31 4.73 4.66
CA GLU A 22 9.93 6.06 4.73
C GLU A 22 10.46 6.49 3.37
N GLU A 23 11.19 5.59 2.71
CA GLU A 23 11.75 5.80 1.38
C GLU A 23 10.63 5.95 0.34
N ALA A 24 9.62 5.08 0.40
CA ALA A 24 8.44 5.16 -0.46
C ALA A 24 7.68 6.48 -0.28
N ALA A 25 7.43 6.92 0.97
CA ALA A 25 6.76 8.19 1.23
C ALA A 25 7.58 9.38 0.69
N ALA A 26 8.90 9.39 0.93
CA ALA A 26 9.78 10.44 0.45
C ALA A 26 9.80 10.52 -1.08
N ARG A 27 9.87 9.38 -1.78
CA ARG A 27 9.82 9.32 -3.26
C ARG A 27 8.50 9.80 -3.82
N LEU A 28 7.40 9.49 -3.14
CA LEU A 28 6.06 9.87 -3.54
C LEU A 28 5.70 11.32 -3.15
N GLY A 29 6.60 12.03 -2.46
CA GLY A 29 6.31 13.37 -1.92
C GLY A 29 5.18 13.36 -0.88
N LEU A 30 4.96 12.22 -0.24
CA LEU A 30 3.97 12.04 0.81
C LEU A 30 4.56 12.41 2.17
N LYS A 31 3.67 12.54 3.16
CA LYS A 31 4.11 12.71 4.54
C LYS A 31 4.89 11.47 5.00
N PRO A 32 5.94 11.64 5.82
CA PRO A 32 6.66 10.51 6.38
C PRO A 32 5.68 9.60 7.14
N PRO A 33 5.88 8.28 7.12
CA PRO A 33 4.95 7.36 7.74
C PRO A 33 4.88 7.60 9.25
N GLU A 34 3.66 7.78 9.75
CA GLU A 34 3.41 7.87 11.18
C GLU A 34 3.07 6.46 11.69
N ASN A 35 3.82 5.99 12.69
CA ASN A 35 3.64 4.67 13.30
C ASN A 35 3.69 3.49 12.28
N GLY A 36 4.54 3.60 11.26
CA GLY A 36 4.70 2.57 10.23
C GLY A 36 3.58 2.52 9.18
N SER A 37 2.83 3.62 9.03
CA SER A 37 1.76 3.73 8.03
C SER A 37 1.89 4.98 7.17
N ILE A 38 1.68 4.84 5.86
CA ILE A 38 1.62 5.97 4.92
C ILE A 38 0.15 6.37 4.76
N THR A 39 -0.18 7.64 4.99
CA THR A 39 -1.50 8.18 4.68
C THR A 39 -1.54 8.75 3.26
N VAL A 40 -2.46 8.24 2.44
CA VAL A 40 -2.69 8.70 1.07
C VAL A 40 -4.13 9.16 0.90
N ARG A 41 -4.30 10.37 0.37
CA ARG A 41 -5.62 10.88 -0.01
C ARG A 41 -5.95 10.49 -1.44
N PHE A 42 -7.00 9.68 -1.62
CA PHE A 42 -7.44 9.20 -2.92
C PHE A 42 -8.95 9.35 -3.07
N LEU A 43 -9.39 9.94 -4.19
CA LEU A 43 -10.81 10.24 -4.47
C LEU A 43 -11.53 10.94 -3.30
N GLY A 44 -10.84 11.87 -2.63
CA GLY A 44 -11.39 12.65 -1.53
C GLY A 44 -11.49 11.91 -0.19
N ARG A 45 -10.94 10.70 -0.08
CA ARG A 45 -10.89 9.91 1.16
C ARG A 45 -9.45 9.58 1.54
N ASP A 46 -9.18 9.54 2.84
CA ASP A 46 -7.87 9.20 3.38
C ASP A 46 -7.75 7.70 3.66
N TYR A 47 -6.62 7.13 3.24
CA TYR A 47 -6.30 5.72 3.38
C TYR A 47 -4.96 5.56 4.06
N ALA A 48 -4.92 4.73 5.09
CA ALA A 48 -3.69 4.28 5.73
C ALA A 48 -3.19 3.01 5.02
N ILE A 49 -1.98 3.09 4.48
CA ILE A 49 -1.27 1.98 3.86
C ILE A 49 -0.24 1.47 4.87
N ARG A 50 -0.33 0.18 5.17
CA ARG A 50 0.51 -0.53 6.14
C ARG A 50 1.09 -1.79 5.49
N SER A 51 2.06 -2.41 6.17
CA SER A 51 2.66 -3.68 5.76
C SER A 51 1.64 -4.81 5.58
N ASP A 52 0.52 -4.78 6.32
CA ASP A 52 -0.54 -5.77 6.24
C ASP A 52 -1.70 -5.42 5.30
N GLY A 53 -1.67 -4.24 4.66
CA GLY A 53 -2.65 -3.86 3.64
C GLY A 53 -3.09 -2.40 3.69
N VAL A 54 -4.27 -2.14 3.12
CA VAL A 54 -4.83 -0.78 2.96
C VAL A 54 -6.16 -0.64 3.68
N PHE A 55 -6.24 0.40 4.52
CA PHE A 55 -7.37 0.67 5.41
C PHE A 55 -7.88 2.08 5.16
N ALA A 56 -9.20 2.26 5.08
CA ALA A 56 -9.78 3.60 5.03
C ALA A 56 -9.84 4.17 6.46
N GLU A 57 -9.39 5.41 6.66
CA GLU A 57 -9.40 6.04 7.99
C GLU A 57 -10.81 6.36 8.49
N ASP A 58 -11.75 6.55 7.56
CA ASP A 58 -13.18 6.76 7.82
C ASP A 58 -13.90 5.49 8.31
N GLY A 59 -13.19 4.37 8.50
CA GLY A 59 -13.72 3.12 9.07
C GLY A 59 -14.68 2.32 8.19
N ARG A 60 -15.11 2.88 7.04
CA ARG A 60 -15.96 2.18 6.07
C ARG A 60 -15.15 1.17 5.24
N PRO A 61 -15.79 0.09 4.75
CA PRO A 61 -15.14 -0.84 3.84
C PRO A 61 -14.62 -0.11 2.60
N SER A 62 -13.33 -0.28 2.34
CA SER A 62 -12.65 0.20 1.14
C SER A 62 -12.82 -0.81 0.00
N ASP A 63 -13.16 -0.32 -1.19
CA ASP A 63 -13.35 -1.14 -2.38
C ASP A 63 -12.04 -1.89 -2.73
N PRO A 64 -12.09 -3.19 -3.04
CA PRO A 64 -10.90 -3.99 -3.32
C PRO A 64 -10.09 -3.49 -4.53
N ASN A 65 -10.73 -2.82 -5.51
CA ASN A 65 -10.01 -2.21 -6.62
C ASN A 65 -9.21 -1.00 -6.15
N VAL A 66 -9.81 -0.15 -5.30
CA VAL A 66 -9.12 1.02 -4.72
C VAL A 66 -7.91 0.57 -3.90
N ARG A 67 -8.06 -0.47 -3.08
CA ARG A 67 -6.92 -1.05 -2.34
C ARG A 67 -5.84 -1.52 -3.30
N SER A 68 -6.20 -2.26 -4.35
CA SER A 68 -5.22 -2.79 -5.31
C SER A 68 -4.48 -1.67 -6.04
N ILE A 69 -5.18 -0.60 -6.45
CA ILE A 69 -4.56 0.58 -7.08
C ILE A 69 -3.59 1.27 -6.12
N LEU A 70 -3.99 1.50 -4.87
CA LEU A 70 -3.15 2.16 -3.88
C LEU A 70 -1.89 1.35 -3.55
N ILE A 71 -2.02 0.03 -3.40
CA ILE A 71 -0.86 -0.84 -3.20
C ILE A 71 0.05 -0.80 -4.43
N HIS A 72 -0.51 -0.89 -5.63
CA HIS A 72 0.28 -0.83 -6.86
C HIS A 72 0.96 0.53 -7.03
N TYR A 73 0.31 1.61 -6.62
CA TYR A 73 0.87 2.96 -6.64
C TYR A 73 2.10 3.06 -5.73
N VAL A 74 1.97 2.61 -4.48
CA VAL A 74 3.09 2.63 -3.52
C VAL A 74 4.22 1.70 -3.95
N ILE A 75 3.91 0.48 -4.39
CA ILE A 75 4.94 -0.48 -4.79
C ILE A 75 5.68 -0.02 -6.06
N SER A 76 4.93 0.44 -7.07
CA SER A 76 5.50 0.75 -8.38
C SER A 76 6.21 2.10 -8.41
N GLN A 77 5.77 3.09 -7.63
CA GLN A 77 6.34 4.43 -7.63
C GLN A 77 7.20 4.73 -6.39
N GLY A 78 6.91 4.08 -5.26
CA GLY A 78 7.74 4.17 -4.05
C GLY A 78 8.99 3.29 -4.09
N ILE A 79 9.18 2.48 -5.15
CA ILE A 79 10.21 1.44 -5.29
C ILE A 79 10.42 0.72 -3.96
N CYS A 80 9.43 -0.10 -3.65
CA CYS A 80 9.60 -1.24 -2.77
C CYS A 80 10.73 -2.09 -3.35
N HIS A 81 11.98 -1.81 -2.96
CA HIS A 81 13.12 -2.59 -3.39
C HIS A 81 12.90 -3.99 -2.83
N ILE A 82 12.34 -4.87 -3.66
CA ILE A 82 12.36 -6.31 -3.42
C ILE A 82 13.81 -6.58 -3.12
N SER A 83 14.12 -6.88 -1.87
CA SER A 83 15.46 -7.26 -1.47
C SER A 83 15.74 -8.56 -2.19
N ARG A 84 16.27 -8.44 -3.41
CA ARG A 84 16.81 -9.55 -4.20
C ARG A 84 17.96 -10.04 -3.35
N GLN A 85 17.69 -11.10 -2.58
CA GLN A 85 18.72 -11.83 -1.86
C GLN A 85 19.88 -12.10 -2.82
N ARG A 86 21.08 -11.94 -2.28
CA ARG A 86 22.37 -12.30 -2.86
C ARG A 86 22.33 -13.56 -3.71
#